data_AF-A0A358U9Q8-F1
#
_entry.id   AF-A0A358U9Q8-F1
#
_cell.length_a   1.000
_cell.length_b   1.000
_cell.length_c   1.000
_cell.angle_alpha   90.00
_cell.angle_beta   90.00
_cell.angle_gamma   90.00
#
_symmetry.space_group_name_H-M   'P 1'
#
loop_
_entity.id
_entity.type
_entity.pdbx_description
1 polymer ?
#
loop_
_entity_poly.entity_id
_entity_poly.type
_entity_poly.pdbx_seq_one_letter_code
_entity_poly.pdbx_strand_id
1 'polypeptide(L)'
;MLRAQPSEEFQKIYIYALTKYGFSSFKFRNLTKIILLFLWIKLTSPETTVCEVLQHRFSKKNTVKLYLDFCKSPVYNKWRLDELGTEFAVPYYQINGDSDWQTPYSLAREYFDRVEAPKKRWYTLRDAGHMAQLDNLPDFTQYLLEIRTELFG
;
A
#
# COMPACT_ATOMS: atom_id res chain seq x y z
N MET A 1 -11.90 22.40 -11.92
CA MET A 1 -12.43 21.09 -12.35
C MET A 1 -12.90 20.33 -11.12
N LEU A 2 -14.22 20.17 -10.94
CA LEU A 2 -14.83 19.44 -9.82
C LEU A 2 -14.55 17.93 -9.99
N ARG A 3 -13.72 17.33 -9.14
CA ARG A 3 -13.56 15.87 -9.11
C ARG A 3 -14.75 15.25 -8.38
N ALA A 4 -15.40 14.29 -9.03
CA ALA A 4 -16.48 13.51 -8.44
C ALA A 4 -15.94 12.71 -7.24
N GLN A 5 -16.66 12.78 -6.12
CA GLN A 5 -16.54 11.78 -5.07
C GLN A 5 -16.68 10.39 -5.71
N PRO A 6 -15.89 9.38 -5.30
CA PRO A 6 -16.03 8.03 -5.84
C PRO A 6 -17.49 7.62 -5.73
N SER A 7 -18.08 7.19 -6.84
CA SER A 7 -19.51 6.86 -6.90
C SER A 7 -19.84 5.85 -5.81
N GLU A 8 -21.08 5.91 -5.31
CA GLU A 8 -21.56 4.95 -4.31
C GLU A 8 -21.39 3.49 -4.80
N GLU A 9 -21.50 3.30 -6.12
CA GLU A 9 -21.16 2.08 -6.86
C GLU A 9 -19.71 1.65 -6.64
N PHE A 10 -18.75 2.56 -6.84
CA PHE A 10 -17.32 2.28 -6.65
C PHE A 10 -17.01 1.94 -5.19
N GLN A 11 -17.61 2.66 -4.24
CA GLN A 11 -17.42 2.36 -2.81
C GLN A 11 -17.99 0.99 -2.44
N LYS A 12 -19.16 0.62 -2.99
CA LYS A 12 -19.75 -0.72 -2.81
C LYS A 12 -18.89 -1.80 -3.44
N ILE A 13 -18.36 -1.59 -4.65
CA ILE A 13 -17.46 -2.52 -5.33
C ILE A 13 -16.14 -2.68 -4.56
N TYR A 14 -15.57 -1.58 -4.07
CA TYR A 14 -14.33 -1.58 -3.30
C TYR A 14 -14.50 -2.26 -1.93
N ILE A 15 -15.59 -1.94 -1.21
CA ILE A 15 -15.93 -2.61 0.04
C ILE A 15 -16.22 -4.09 -0.21
N TYR A 16 -16.97 -4.43 -1.26
CA TYR A 16 -17.24 -5.81 -1.67
C TYR A 16 -15.95 -6.55 -2.03
N ALA A 17 -15.02 -5.91 -2.75
CA ALA A 17 -13.75 -6.51 -3.10
C ALA A 17 -12.91 -6.76 -1.85
N LEU A 18 -12.84 -5.80 -0.93
CA LEU A 18 -12.16 -5.94 0.34
C LEU A 18 -12.82 -6.98 1.27
N THR A 19 -14.14 -7.10 1.29
CA THR A 19 -14.84 -8.05 2.16
C THR A 19 -14.94 -9.46 1.58
N LYS A 20 -15.13 -9.59 0.26
CA LYS A 20 -15.20 -10.87 -0.45
C LYS A 20 -13.83 -11.45 -0.72
N TYR A 21 -12.88 -10.62 -1.16
CA TYR A 21 -11.54 -11.09 -1.49
C TYR A 21 -10.54 -10.87 -0.37
N GLY A 22 -10.80 -10.01 0.63
CA GLY A 22 -9.95 -9.89 1.84
C GLY A 22 -8.45 -9.75 1.56
N PHE A 23 -7.63 -10.03 2.57
CA PHE A 23 -6.22 -10.43 2.37
C PHE A 23 -6.08 -11.78 1.61
N SER A 24 -7.06 -12.18 0.82
CA SER A 24 -7.14 -13.45 0.09
C SER A 24 -7.17 -13.28 -1.44
N SER A 25 -7.16 -12.04 -1.96
CA SER A 25 -6.76 -11.76 -3.36
C SER A 25 -5.25 -11.94 -3.59
N PHE A 26 -4.49 -12.20 -2.53
CA PHE A 26 -3.09 -12.58 -2.61
C PHE A 26 -2.95 -14.06 -2.96
N LYS A 27 -2.48 -14.36 -4.19
CA LYS A 27 -1.99 -15.70 -4.54
C LYS A 27 -0.64 -15.93 -3.88
N PHE A 28 -0.64 -16.21 -2.59
CA PHE A 28 0.56 -16.65 -1.91
C PHE A 28 0.83 -18.12 -2.23
N ARG A 29 2.03 -18.45 -2.73
CA ARG A 29 2.46 -19.84 -3.02
C ARG A 29 2.30 -20.77 -1.80
N ASN A 30 2.28 -20.24 -0.58
CA ASN A 30 2.01 -20.98 0.66
C ASN A 30 1.41 -20.06 1.75
N LEU A 31 0.08 -20.04 1.83
CA LEU A 31 -0.68 -19.23 2.80
C LEU A 31 -0.28 -19.50 4.26
N THR A 32 0.03 -20.76 4.60
CA THR A 32 0.44 -21.18 5.94
C THR A 32 1.75 -20.52 6.37
N LYS A 33 2.75 -20.45 5.49
CA LYS A 33 4.03 -19.79 5.78
C LYS A 33 3.86 -18.30 6.09
N ILE A 34 2.92 -17.64 5.42
CA ILE A 34 2.69 -16.21 5.61
C ILE A 34 1.90 -15.94 6.88
N ILE A 35 0.91 -16.77 7.19
CA ILE A 35 0.22 -16.71 8.50
C ILE A 35 1.24 -16.90 9.63
N LEU A 36 2.13 -17.89 9.51
CA LEU A 36 3.18 -18.13 10.51
C LEU A 36 4.17 -16.97 10.60
N LEU A 37 4.57 -16.37 9.48
CA LEU A 37 5.44 -15.20 9.45
C LEU A 37 4.80 -14.00 10.16
N PHE A 38 3.53 -13.69 9.86
CA PHE A 38 2.82 -12.59 10.53
C PHE A 38 2.57 -12.88 12.01
N LEU A 39 2.32 -14.14 12.40
CA LEU A 39 2.25 -14.53 13.81
C LEU A 39 3.60 -14.36 14.50
N TRP A 40 4.68 -14.80 13.87
CA TRP A 40 6.03 -14.70 14.41
C TRP A 40 6.42 -13.23 14.61
N ILE A 41 6.24 -12.39 13.59
CA ILE A 41 6.49 -10.94 13.68
C ILE A 41 5.70 -10.30 14.84
N LYS A 42 4.42 -10.67 15.00
CA LYS A 42 3.59 -10.15 16.11
C LYS A 42 4.05 -10.62 17.48
N LEU A 43 4.56 -11.85 17.59
CA LEU A 43 5.05 -12.42 18.84
C LEU A 43 6.46 -11.93 19.20
N THR A 44 7.28 -11.58 18.21
CA THR A 44 8.67 -11.15 18.40
C THR A 44 8.84 -9.63 18.36
N SER A 45 7.82 -8.88 17.95
CA SER A 45 7.87 -7.43 17.91
C SER A 45 7.76 -6.86 19.33
N PRO A 46 8.75 -6.08 19.80
CA PRO A 46 8.75 -5.48 21.15
C PRO A 46 7.68 -4.40 21.31
N GLU A 47 7.15 -3.90 20.19
CA GLU A 47 6.14 -2.83 20.12
C GLU A 47 4.70 -3.36 20.27
N THR A 48 4.49 -4.68 20.11
CA THR A 48 3.15 -5.29 20.13
C THR A 48 2.87 -5.96 21.46
N THR A 49 1.84 -5.50 22.16
CA THR A 49 1.49 -6.08 23.46
C THR A 49 0.60 -7.33 23.27
N VAL A 50 0.71 -8.33 24.16
CA VAL A 50 -0.21 -9.50 24.19
C VAL A 50 -1.68 -9.04 24.21
N CYS A 51 -1.98 -7.92 24.87
CA CYS A 51 -3.29 -7.27 24.86
C CYS A 51 -3.76 -6.85 23.46
N GLU A 52 -2.88 -6.37 22.59
CA GLU A 52 -3.22 -5.98 21.21
C GLU A 52 -3.45 -7.20 20.32
N VAL A 53 -2.69 -8.28 20.51
CA VAL A 53 -2.92 -9.57 19.85
C VAL A 53 -4.27 -10.16 20.26
N LEU A 54 -4.58 -10.12 21.55
CA LEU A 54 -5.88 -10.55 22.08
C LEU A 54 -7.02 -9.64 21.65
N GLN A 55 -6.81 -8.32 21.59
CA GLN A 55 -7.78 -7.38 21.03
C GLN A 55 -8.01 -7.65 19.54
N HIS A 56 -6.98 -7.86 18.72
CA HIS A 56 -7.16 -8.21 17.32
C HIS A 56 -7.89 -9.57 17.15
N ARG A 57 -7.72 -10.51 18.08
CA ARG A 57 -8.34 -11.85 18.01
C ARG A 57 -9.77 -11.91 18.56
N PHE A 58 -10.09 -11.10 19.58
CA PHE A 58 -11.33 -11.18 20.37
C PHE A 58 -12.14 -9.87 20.41
N SER A 59 -11.60 -8.74 19.94
CA SER A 59 -12.34 -7.48 19.88
C SER A 59 -13.41 -7.55 18.80
N LYS A 60 -14.67 -7.38 19.20
CA LYS A 60 -15.80 -7.11 18.31
C LYS A 60 -15.84 -5.65 17.82
N LYS A 61 -14.77 -4.87 18.00
CA LYS A 61 -14.70 -3.53 17.39
C LYS A 61 -14.54 -3.73 15.89
N ASN A 62 -15.59 -3.35 15.17
CA ASN A 62 -15.65 -3.39 13.73
C ASN A 62 -14.62 -2.36 13.20
N THR A 63 -13.35 -2.76 13.10
CA THR A 63 -12.22 -1.92 12.67
C THR A 63 -12.49 -1.29 11.30
N VAL A 64 -13.22 -2.01 10.46
CA VAL A 64 -13.78 -1.52 9.20
C VAL A 64 -14.74 -0.35 9.44
N LYS A 65 -15.66 -0.42 10.40
CA LYS A 65 -16.55 0.69 10.75
C LYS A 65 -15.76 1.91 11.24
N LEU A 66 -14.76 1.73 12.10
CA LEU A 66 -13.93 2.83 12.59
C LEU A 66 -13.15 3.50 11.44
N TYR A 67 -12.57 2.71 10.54
CA TYR A 67 -11.89 3.20 9.34
C TYR A 67 -12.85 3.96 8.41
N LEU A 68 -14.04 3.40 8.15
CA LEU A 68 -15.07 4.06 7.34
C LEU A 68 -15.60 5.34 7.99
N ASP A 69 -15.79 5.35 9.32
CA ASP A 69 -16.20 6.54 10.07
C ASP A 69 -15.11 7.63 9.99
N PHE A 70 -13.83 7.25 10.04
CA PHE A 70 -12.72 8.16 9.81
C PHE A 70 -12.72 8.72 8.40
N CYS A 71 -12.83 7.89 7.36
CA CYS A 71 -12.90 8.33 5.95
C CYS A 71 -14.09 9.28 5.67
N LYS A 72 -15.18 9.15 6.43
CA LYS A 72 -16.35 10.04 6.34
C LYS A 72 -16.23 11.31 7.20
N SER A 73 -15.25 11.37 8.08
CA SER A 73 -15.09 12.50 9.00
C SER A 73 -14.59 13.76 8.25
N PRO A 74 -14.95 14.97 8.73
CA PRO A 74 -14.41 16.22 8.18
C PRO A 74 -12.88 16.29 8.24
N VAL A 75 -12.26 15.59 9.20
CA VAL A 75 -10.81 15.52 9.37
C VAL A 75 -10.15 14.86 8.16
N TYR A 76 -10.76 13.82 7.58
CA TYR A 76 -10.19 13.14 6.42
C TYR A 76 -10.00 14.09 5.23
N ASN A 77 -11.00 14.94 4.96
CA ASN A 77 -10.96 15.92 3.89
C ASN A 77 -9.95 17.06 4.12
N LYS A 78 -9.43 17.22 5.35
CA LYS A 78 -8.39 18.22 5.66
C LYS A 78 -7.01 17.79 5.15
N TRP A 79 -6.78 16.49 4.98
CA TRP A 79 -5.48 15.93 4.59
C TRP A 79 -5.49 15.58 3.10
N ARG A 80 -5.40 16.61 2.27
CA ARG A 80 -5.34 16.45 0.81
C ARG A 80 -3.90 16.34 0.34
N LEU A 81 -3.43 15.09 0.23
CA LEU A 81 -2.09 14.80 -0.27
C LEU A 81 -1.85 15.35 -1.69
N ASP A 82 -2.91 15.52 -2.49
CA ASP A 82 -2.81 16.10 -3.83
C ASP A 82 -2.68 17.64 -3.84
N GLU A 83 -2.90 18.31 -2.72
CA GLU A 83 -2.63 19.74 -2.55
C GLU A 83 -1.20 20.02 -2.07
N LEU A 84 -0.45 18.99 -1.64
CA LEU A 84 0.92 19.13 -1.14
C LEU A 84 1.97 19.30 -2.26
N GLY A 85 1.55 19.30 -3.53
CA GLY A 85 2.42 19.43 -4.69
C GLY A 85 3.16 18.13 -5.03
N THR A 86 4.01 18.22 -6.06
CA THR A 86 4.82 17.10 -6.57
C THR A 86 6.32 17.45 -6.62
N GLU A 87 6.72 18.51 -5.92
CA GLU A 87 8.11 18.97 -5.83
C GLU A 87 8.79 18.39 -4.59
N PHE A 88 9.89 17.67 -4.78
CA PHE A 88 10.66 17.05 -3.72
C PHE A 88 12.10 17.56 -3.74
N ALA A 89 12.56 18.07 -2.60
CA ALA A 89 13.97 18.47 -2.42
C ALA A 89 14.93 17.27 -2.26
N VAL A 90 14.41 16.05 -2.30
CA VAL A 90 15.14 14.79 -2.10
C VAL A 90 14.91 13.85 -3.29
N PRO A 91 15.83 12.90 -3.55
CA PRO A 91 15.63 11.87 -4.56
C PRO A 91 14.32 11.10 -4.40
N TYR A 92 13.63 10.82 -5.50
CA TYR A 92 12.34 10.14 -5.53
C TYR A 92 12.38 8.89 -6.42
N TYR A 93 12.22 7.72 -5.80
CA TYR A 93 12.22 6.44 -6.51
C TYR A 93 10.90 5.72 -6.26
N GLN A 94 10.24 5.31 -7.34
CA GLN A 94 8.96 4.62 -7.28
C GLN A 94 9.12 3.20 -7.82
N ILE A 95 8.74 2.20 -7.04
CA ILE A 95 8.70 0.79 -7.45
C ILE A 95 7.25 0.34 -7.41
N ASN A 96 6.70 -0.08 -8.55
CA ASN A 96 5.31 -0.51 -8.67
C ASN A 96 5.20 -1.84 -9.40
N GLY A 97 4.28 -2.69 -8.95
CA GLY A 97 3.81 -3.84 -9.72
C GLY A 97 2.91 -3.40 -10.88
N ASP A 98 3.09 -3.98 -12.06
CA ASP A 98 2.28 -3.65 -13.25
C ASP A 98 0.82 -4.14 -13.19
N SER A 99 0.52 -5.00 -12.22
CA SER A 99 -0.80 -5.57 -11.96
C SER A 99 -1.42 -5.06 -10.66
N ASP A 100 -0.87 -4.01 -10.04
CA ASP A 100 -1.47 -3.39 -8.85
C ASP A 100 -2.75 -2.63 -9.23
N TRP A 101 -3.87 -3.04 -8.62
CA TRP A 101 -5.17 -2.39 -8.75
C TRP A 101 -5.54 -1.51 -7.55
N GLN A 102 -4.88 -1.69 -6.40
CA GLN A 102 -5.10 -0.86 -5.20
C GLN A 102 -4.39 0.48 -5.34
N THR A 103 -3.18 0.47 -5.89
CA THR A 103 -2.51 1.66 -6.44
C THR A 103 -2.35 1.47 -7.95
N PRO A 104 -3.40 1.79 -8.76
CA PRO A 104 -3.40 1.50 -10.18
C PRO A 104 -2.13 1.98 -10.87
N TYR A 105 -1.44 1.06 -11.55
CA TYR A 105 -0.15 1.34 -12.20
C TYR A 105 -0.18 2.60 -13.08
N SER A 106 -1.26 2.78 -13.86
CA SER A 106 -1.44 3.96 -14.72
C SER A 106 -1.57 5.27 -13.95
N LEU A 107 -2.32 5.28 -12.84
CA LEU A 107 -2.49 6.47 -11.99
C LEU A 107 -1.21 6.81 -11.24
N ALA A 108 -0.50 5.79 -10.73
CA ALA A 108 0.80 5.97 -10.10
C ALA A 108 1.84 6.52 -11.10
N ARG A 109 1.81 6.04 -12.35
CA ARG A 109 2.65 6.54 -13.44
C ARG A 109 2.36 8.01 -13.77
N GLU A 110 1.09 8.37 -13.89
CA GLU A 110 0.67 9.76 -14.14
C GLU A 110 1.10 10.70 -13.00
N TYR A 111 1.03 10.23 -11.75
CA TYR A 111 1.56 10.96 -10.61
C TYR A 111 3.08 11.15 -10.71
N PHE A 112 3.83 10.06 -10.96
CA PHE A 112 5.29 10.11 -11.13
C PHE A 112 5.73 11.08 -12.23
N ASP A 113 4.97 11.17 -13.33
CA ASP A 113 5.30 12.07 -14.43
C ASP A 113 5.30 13.54 -13.99
N ARG A 114 4.43 13.91 -13.04
CA ARG A 114 4.39 15.25 -12.42
C ARG A 114 5.43 15.46 -11.33
N VAL A 115 6.09 14.41 -10.84
CA VAL A 115 7.09 14.54 -9.77
C VAL A 115 8.33 15.29 -10.27
N GLU A 116 8.71 16.32 -9.54
CA GLU A 116 9.97 17.04 -9.71
C GLU A 116 10.88 16.69 -8.53
N ALA A 117 12.07 16.17 -8.81
CA ALA A 117 13.03 15.77 -7.78
C ALA A 117 14.45 15.83 -8.35
N PRO A 118 15.49 16.08 -7.51
CA PRO A 118 16.89 16.15 -7.96
C PRO A 118 17.37 14.87 -8.65
N LYS A 119 16.84 13.72 -8.24
CA LYS A 119 16.95 12.44 -8.94
C LYS A 119 15.59 11.77 -8.90
N LYS A 120 15.12 11.21 -10.02
CA LYS A 120 13.92 10.38 -10.04
C LYS A 120 14.04 9.17 -10.95
N ARG A 121 13.47 8.04 -10.54
CA ARG A 121 13.39 6.85 -11.37
C ARG A 121 12.16 6.01 -11.04
N TRP A 122 11.61 5.40 -12.08
CA TRP A 122 10.49 4.48 -12.00
C TRP A 122 10.96 3.07 -12.28
N TYR A 123 10.52 2.14 -11.45
CA TYR A 123 10.79 0.72 -11.56
C TYR A 123 9.48 -0.05 -11.65
N THR A 124 9.42 -0.96 -12.62
CA THR A 124 8.25 -1.81 -12.84
C THR A 124 8.59 -3.24 -12.48
N LEU A 125 7.90 -3.79 -11.50
CA LEU A 125 7.89 -5.23 -11.26
C LEU A 125 6.83 -5.87 -12.14
N ARG A 126 7.28 -6.72 -13.08
CA ARG A 126 6.40 -7.47 -13.97
C ARG A 126 5.65 -8.55 -13.20
N ASP A 127 4.39 -8.77 -13.57
CA ASP A 127 3.51 -9.79 -12.99
C ASP A 127 3.34 -9.66 -11.47
N ALA A 128 3.45 -8.44 -10.95
CA ALA A 128 3.38 -8.12 -9.53
C ALA A 128 2.20 -7.20 -9.20
N GLY A 129 1.55 -7.44 -8.06
CA GLY A 129 0.42 -6.67 -7.56
C GLY A 129 0.83 -5.66 -6.49
N HIS A 130 -0.07 -5.40 -5.54
CA HIS A 130 0.14 -4.40 -4.49
C HIS A 130 1.32 -4.69 -3.55
N MET A 131 1.55 -5.97 -3.25
CA MET A 131 2.67 -6.40 -2.41
C MET A 131 3.85 -6.81 -3.29
N ALA A 132 4.26 -5.91 -4.19
CA ALA A 132 5.20 -6.21 -5.27
C ALA A 132 6.55 -6.77 -4.76
N GLN A 133 7.00 -6.33 -3.58
CA GLN A 133 8.20 -6.84 -2.90
C GLN A 133 8.10 -8.31 -2.48
N LEU A 134 6.89 -8.82 -2.25
CA LEU A 134 6.64 -10.23 -1.93
C LEU A 134 6.41 -11.05 -3.19
N ASP A 135 5.77 -10.47 -4.20
CA ASP A 135 5.49 -11.13 -5.47
C ASP A 135 6.79 -11.41 -6.24
N ASN A 136 7.75 -10.49 -6.18
CA ASN A 136 9.06 -10.64 -6.84
C ASN A 136 10.20 -10.02 -6.00
N LEU A 137 10.58 -10.72 -4.93
CA LEU A 137 11.65 -10.31 -4.01
C LEU A 137 13.03 -10.14 -4.69
N PRO A 138 13.45 -11.01 -5.64
CA PRO A 138 14.74 -10.83 -6.32
C PRO A 138 14.84 -9.51 -7.09
N ASP A 139 13.87 -9.21 -7.96
CA ASP A 139 13.91 -7.99 -8.77
C ASP A 139 13.72 -6.74 -7.91
N PHE A 140 12.86 -6.81 -6.89
CA PHE A 140 12.71 -5.73 -5.91
C PHE A 140 14.05 -5.43 -5.20
N THR A 141 14.75 -6.48 -4.77
CA THR A 141 16.07 -6.34 -4.12
C THR A 141 17.11 -5.77 -5.07
N GLN A 142 17.11 -6.20 -6.33
CA GLN A 142 17.99 -5.66 -7.36
C GLN A 142 17.77 -4.16 -7.55
N TYR A 143 16.52 -3.70 -7.63
CA TYR A 143 16.21 -2.28 -7.72
C TYR A 143 16.66 -1.49 -6.48
N LEU A 144 16.53 -2.04 -5.28
CA LEU A 144 17.06 -1.41 -4.06
C LEU A 144 18.59 -1.26 -4.10
N LEU A 145 19.31 -2.27 -4.61
CA LEU A 145 20.76 -2.20 -4.76
C LEU A 145 21.17 -1.13 -5.77
N GLU A 146 20.46 -1.03 -6.90
CA GLU A 146 20.69 0.03 -7.89
C GLU A 146 20.46 1.42 -7.30
N ILE A 147 19.36 1.61 -6.57
CA ILE A 147 19.05 2.88 -5.88
C ILE A 147 20.16 3.21 -4.89
N ARG A 148 20.59 2.24 -4.08
CA ARG A 148 21.69 2.43 -3.12
C ARG A 148 22.97 2.86 -3.83
N THR A 149 23.35 2.20 -4.92
CA THR A 149 24.53 2.54 -5.70
C THR A 149 24.41 3.94 -6.33
N GLU A 150 23.24 4.33 -6.83
CA GLU A 150 23.03 5.66 -7.40
C GLU A 150 23.09 6.78 -6.35
N LEU A 151 22.72 6.48 -5.10
CA LEU A 151 22.68 7.46 -4.00
C LEU A 151 24.00 7.56 -3.23
N PHE A 152 24.70 6.45 -3.05
CA PHE A 152 25.82 6.35 -2.11
C PHE A 152 27.08 5.69 -2.70
N GLY A 153 27.02 5.24 -3.96
CA GLY A 153 28.14 4.64 -4.67
C GLY A 153 29.07 5.65 -5.33
#